data_AF-A0RQD8-F1
#
_entry.id   AF-A0RQD8-F1
#
_cell.length_a   1.000
_cell.length_b   1.000
_cell.length_c   1.000
_cell.angle_alpha   90.00
_cell.angle_beta   90.00
_cell.angle_gamma   90.00
#
_symmetry.space_group_name_H-M   'P 1'
#
loop_
_entity.id
_entity.type
_entity.pdbx_description
1 polymer ?
#
loop_
_entity_poly.entity_id
_entity_poly.type
_entity_poly.pdbx_seq_one_letter_code
_entity_poly.pdbx_strand_id
1 'polypeptide(L)'
;MKSSEIINHILQNPLYGNLKAARECKEALLMLGKSRSLLIKFAYQRQNTLFIAVAHPLALQELKNDNIINQIKTLLNKYIIFKEDTSLKRVDEVKIFITKLSKFKKASEIKSRILERSDGEFLNLAKDRVIYELFEKLRVSINANR
;
A
#
# COMPACT_ATOMS: atom_id res chain seq x y z
N MET A 1 18.57 -5.84 10.46
CA MET A 1 17.50 -6.52 9.71
C MET A 1 17.22 -5.77 8.44
N LYS A 2 17.28 -6.45 7.29
CA LYS A 2 16.90 -5.87 6.00
C LYS A 2 15.38 -5.90 5.86
N SER A 3 14.79 -4.92 5.18
CA SER A 3 13.34 -4.86 4.96
C SER A 3 12.78 -6.11 4.28
N SER A 4 13.59 -6.78 3.44
CA SER A 4 13.25 -8.04 2.79
C SER A 4 13.03 -9.20 3.78
N GLU A 5 13.82 -9.25 4.86
CA GLU A 5 13.71 -10.30 5.89
C GLU A 5 12.41 -10.15 6.67
N ILE A 6 12.04 -8.91 7.01
CA ILE A 6 10.79 -8.58 7.69
C ILE A 6 9.59 -8.98 6.83
N ILE A 7 9.61 -8.62 5.53
CA ILE A 7 8.54 -8.97 4.59
C ILE A 7 8.41 -10.50 4.46
N ASN A 8 9.52 -11.22 4.34
CA ASN A 8 9.50 -12.68 4.23
C ASN A 8 8.97 -13.33 5.52
N HIS A 9 9.35 -12.82 6.68
CA HIS A 9 8.82 -13.28 7.97
C HIS A 9 7.30 -13.08 8.06
N ILE A 10 6.78 -11.91 7.65
CA ILE A 10 5.33 -11.64 7.62
C ILE A 10 4.63 -12.62 6.68
N LEU A 11 5.21 -12.91 5.51
CA LEU A 11 4.65 -13.80 4.50
C LEU A 11 4.61 -15.27 4.93
N GLN A 12 5.53 -15.70 5.78
CA GLN A 12 5.54 -17.06 6.32
C GLN A 12 4.49 -17.28 7.42
N ASN A 13 3.95 -16.21 8.00
CA ASN A 13 2.92 -16.33 9.01
C ASN A 13 1.56 -16.70 8.38
N PRO A 14 0.88 -17.78 8.84
CA PRO A 14 -0.40 -18.24 8.29
C PRO A 14 -1.50 -17.18 8.24
N LEU A 15 -1.49 -16.20 9.16
CA LEU A 15 -2.44 -15.09 9.20
C LEU A 15 -2.41 -14.25 7.92
N TYR A 16 -1.27 -14.23 7.22
CA TYR A 16 -1.05 -13.48 5.98
C TYR A 16 -1.07 -14.36 4.73
N GLY A 17 -1.66 -15.55 4.78
CA GLY A 17 -1.75 -16.47 3.63
C GLY A 17 -2.36 -15.84 2.38
N ASN A 18 -3.35 -14.96 2.53
CA ASN A 18 -3.93 -14.20 1.41
C ASN A 18 -2.93 -13.25 0.75
N LEU A 19 -2.03 -12.66 1.55
CA LEU A 19 -0.98 -11.76 1.06
C LEU A 19 0.11 -12.55 0.35
N LYS A 20 0.51 -13.71 0.90
CA LYS A 20 1.39 -14.68 0.23
C LYS A 20 0.80 -15.12 -1.11
N ALA A 21 -0.46 -15.52 -1.14
CA ALA A 21 -1.17 -15.86 -2.37
C ALA A 21 -1.19 -14.71 -3.39
N ALA A 22 -1.51 -13.48 -2.99
CA ALA A 22 -1.50 -12.33 -3.90
C ALA A 22 -0.10 -12.04 -4.50
N ARG A 23 0.96 -12.22 -3.70
CA ARG A 23 2.35 -12.10 -4.16
C ARG A 23 2.69 -13.19 -5.18
N GLU A 24 2.33 -14.44 -4.89
CA GLU A 24 2.56 -15.58 -5.78
C GLU A 24 1.77 -15.46 -7.09
N CYS A 25 0.52 -14.99 -7.03
CA CYS A 25 -0.26 -14.64 -8.22
C CYS A 25 0.50 -13.64 -9.09
N LYS A 26 1.06 -12.58 -8.50
CA LYS A 26 1.83 -11.58 -9.24
C LYS A 26 3.08 -12.20 -9.88
N GLU A 27 3.82 -13.01 -9.13
CA GLU A 27 5.02 -13.71 -9.64
C GLU A 27 4.69 -14.63 -10.82
N ALA A 28 3.62 -15.42 -10.73
CA ALA A 28 3.17 -16.28 -11.82
C ALA A 28 2.71 -15.47 -13.04
N LEU A 29 1.98 -14.37 -12.86
CA LEU A 29 1.50 -13.53 -13.96
C LEU A 29 2.63 -12.77 -14.67
N LEU A 30 3.76 -12.52 -14.01
CA LEU A 30 4.95 -11.96 -14.68
C LEU A 30 5.52 -12.92 -15.74
N MET A 31 5.28 -14.23 -15.62
CA MET A 31 5.71 -15.23 -16.60
C MET A 31 4.89 -15.19 -17.91
N LEU A 32 3.77 -14.45 -17.97
CA LEU A 32 3.00 -14.23 -19.21
C LEU A 32 3.72 -13.34 -20.23
N GLY A 33 4.88 -12.79 -19.86
CA GLY A 33 5.63 -11.83 -20.65
C GLY A 33 5.32 -10.38 -20.27
N LYS A 34 6.29 -9.50 -20.56
CA LYS A 34 6.25 -8.08 -20.18
C LYS A 34 5.03 -7.35 -20.74
N SER A 35 4.68 -7.60 -22.00
CA SER A 35 3.56 -6.92 -22.66
C SER A 35 2.22 -7.16 -21.96
N ARG A 36 1.95 -8.42 -21.59
CA ARG A 36 0.67 -8.80 -20.96
C ARG A 36 0.64 -8.49 -19.48
N SER A 37 1.75 -8.69 -18.77
CA SER A 37 1.83 -8.38 -17.33
C SER A 37 1.67 -6.88 -17.03
N LEU A 38 2.10 -5.99 -17.95
CA LEU A 38 1.90 -4.54 -17.82
C LEU A 38 0.44 -4.10 -17.87
N LEU A 39 -0.43 -4.89 -18.50
CA LEU A 39 -1.88 -4.61 -18.58
C LEU A 39 -2.59 -4.92 -17.25
N ILE A 40 -1.98 -5.79 -16.44
CA ILE A 40 -2.53 -6.26 -15.17
C ILE A 40 -2.12 -5.29 -14.06
N LYS A 41 -3.10 -4.72 -13.38
CA LYS A 41 -2.85 -3.82 -12.24
C LYS A 41 -2.60 -4.59 -10.96
N PHE A 42 -3.47 -5.54 -10.65
CA PHE A 42 -3.33 -6.50 -9.56
C PHE A 42 -4.17 -7.73 -9.87
N ALA A 43 -3.86 -8.83 -9.22
CA ALA A 43 -4.65 -10.05 -9.28
C ALA A 43 -4.72 -10.67 -7.90
N TYR A 44 -5.80 -11.40 -7.65
CA TYR A 44 -6.00 -12.15 -6.43
C TYR A 44 -6.85 -13.37 -6.71
N GLN A 45 -6.70 -14.37 -5.87
CA GLN A 45 -7.54 -15.56 -5.91
C GLN A 45 -8.60 -15.47 -4.83
N ARG A 46 -9.83 -15.87 -5.19
CA ARG A 46 -10.90 -16.11 -4.24
C ARG A 46 -11.53 -17.45 -4.59
N GLN A 47 -11.47 -18.40 -3.66
CA GLN A 47 -11.87 -19.79 -3.91
C GLN A 47 -11.09 -20.36 -5.11
N ASN A 48 -11.81 -20.86 -6.13
CA ASN A 48 -11.24 -21.44 -7.34
C ASN A 48 -11.27 -20.46 -8.52
N THR A 49 -11.56 -19.17 -8.28
CA THR A 49 -11.59 -18.14 -9.31
C THR A 49 -10.43 -17.17 -9.13
N LEU A 50 -9.68 -16.96 -10.22
CA LEU A 50 -8.70 -15.89 -10.31
C LEU A 50 -9.38 -14.61 -10.78
N PHE A 51 -9.20 -13.54 -10.03
CA PHE A 51 -9.66 -12.20 -10.39
C PHE A 51 -8.48 -11.35 -10.83
N ILE A 52 -8.56 -10.81 -12.04
CA ILE A 52 -7.55 -9.92 -12.63
C ILE A 52 -8.15 -8.54 -12.81
N ALA A 53 -7.53 -7.54 -12.18
CA ALA A 53 -7.90 -6.15 -12.33
C ALA A 53 -7.03 -5.48 -13.40
N VAL A 54 -7.68 -4.81 -14.35
CA VAL A 54 -7.03 -4.00 -15.38
C VAL A 54 -7.40 -2.52 -15.26
N ALA A 55 -6.52 -1.63 -15.68
CA ALA A 55 -6.75 -0.18 -15.57
C ALA A 55 -7.50 0.40 -16.77
N HIS A 56 -7.37 -0.20 -17.96
CA HIS A 56 -7.86 0.36 -19.22
C HIS A 56 -8.83 -0.59 -19.94
N PRO A 57 -9.89 -0.10 -20.60
CA PRO A 57 -10.81 -0.96 -21.38
C PRO A 57 -10.11 -1.75 -22.51
N LEU A 58 -9.11 -1.17 -23.18
CA LEU A 58 -8.32 -1.90 -24.19
C LEU A 58 -7.56 -3.08 -23.56
N ALA A 59 -7.01 -2.91 -22.36
CA ALA A 59 -6.37 -4.00 -21.61
C ALA A 59 -7.38 -5.11 -21.26
N LEU A 60 -8.64 -4.74 -20.96
CA LEU A 60 -9.70 -5.72 -20.77
C LEU A 60 -9.95 -6.49 -22.07
N GLN A 61 -10.07 -5.80 -23.20
CA GLN A 61 -10.33 -6.42 -24.51
C GLN A 61 -9.19 -7.37 -24.92
N GLU A 62 -7.93 -6.97 -24.74
CA GLU A 62 -6.78 -7.80 -25.05
C GLU A 62 -6.72 -9.06 -24.19
N LEU A 63 -6.99 -8.96 -22.89
CA LEU A 63 -6.88 -10.11 -21.98
C LEU A 63 -8.14 -10.98 -21.96
N LYS A 64 -9.31 -10.44 -22.30
CA LYS A 64 -10.60 -11.15 -22.31
C LYS A 64 -10.84 -11.91 -23.63
N ASN A 65 -9.83 -12.68 -24.04
CA ASN A 65 -9.92 -13.65 -25.11
C ASN A 65 -9.83 -15.05 -24.49
N ASP A 66 -10.70 -15.98 -24.89
CA ASP A 66 -10.76 -17.34 -24.35
C ASP A 66 -9.41 -18.07 -24.41
N ASN A 67 -8.64 -17.88 -25.48
CA ASN A 67 -7.31 -18.47 -25.59
C ASN A 67 -6.35 -17.91 -24.52
N ILE A 68 -6.36 -16.60 -24.28
CA ILE A 68 -5.51 -15.96 -23.27
C ILE A 68 -5.94 -16.36 -21.87
N ILE A 69 -7.24 -16.39 -21.61
CA ILE A 69 -7.83 -16.88 -20.35
C ILE A 69 -7.37 -18.31 -20.06
N ASN A 70 -7.43 -19.20 -21.06
CA ASN A 70 -6.97 -20.58 -20.95
C ASN A 70 -5.45 -20.69 -20.74
N GLN A 71 -4.66 -19.83 -21.39
CA GLN A 71 -3.21 -19.74 -21.15
C GLN A 71 -2.90 -19.31 -19.73
N ILE A 72 -3.58 -18.28 -19.21
CA ILE A 72 -3.43 -17.80 -17.83
C ILE A 72 -3.78 -18.90 -16.83
N LYS A 73 -4.91 -19.58 -17.05
CA LYS A 73 -5.37 -20.70 -16.21
C LYS A 73 -4.35 -21.84 -16.20
N THR A 74 -3.85 -22.22 -17.38
CA THR A 74 -2.86 -23.29 -17.52
C THR A 74 -1.54 -22.94 -16.84
N LEU A 75 -1.06 -21.71 -17.03
CA LEU A 75 0.15 -21.21 -16.41
C LEU A 75 0.08 -21.25 -14.88
N LEU A 76 -1.01 -20.73 -14.31
CA LEU A 76 -1.19 -20.71 -12.85
C LEU A 76 -1.30 -22.12 -12.26
N ASN A 77 -2.05 -23.01 -12.90
CA ASN A 77 -2.15 -24.39 -12.43
C ASN A 77 -0.79 -25.12 -12.53
N LYS A 78 0.01 -24.86 -13.57
CA LYS A 78 1.39 -25.38 -13.65
C LYS A 78 2.29 -24.81 -12.56
N TYR A 79 2.19 -23.50 -12.27
CA TYR A 79 2.94 -22.86 -11.19
C TYR A 79 2.63 -23.49 -9.83
N ILE A 80 1.35 -23.77 -9.57
CA ILE A 80 0.90 -24.44 -8.33
C ILE A 80 1.48 -25.85 -8.21
N ILE A 81 1.48 -26.62 -9.30
CA ILE A 81 2.04 -27.98 -9.30
C ILE A 81 3.55 -27.97 -9.06
N PHE A 82 4.26 -26.98 -9.62
CA PHE A 82 5.72 -26.89 -9.51
C PHE A 82 6.19 -26.36 -8.15
N LYS A 83 5.35 -25.60 -7.43
CA LYS A 83 5.72 -24.94 -6.17
C LYS A 83 5.01 -25.58 -4.98
N GLU A 84 5.72 -26.45 -4.27
CA GLU A 84 5.19 -27.24 -3.15
C GLU A 84 4.69 -26.37 -1.97
N ASP A 85 5.35 -25.23 -1.68
CA ASP A 85 4.97 -24.28 -0.61
C ASP A 85 4.18 -23.06 -1.15
N THR A 86 3.17 -23.31 -1.98
CA THR A 86 2.29 -22.25 -2.47
C THR A 86 1.05 -22.06 -1.60
N SER A 87 0.62 -20.80 -1.42
CA SER A 87 -0.68 -20.45 -0.83
C SER A 87 -1.80 -20.36 -1.87
N LEU A 88 -1.48 -20.59 -3.15
CA LEU A 88 -2.44 -20.61 -4.23
C LEU A 88 -3.21 -21.93 -4.27
N LYS A 89 -4.48 -21.83 -4.64
CA LYS A 89 -5.34 -22.99 -4.89
C LYS A 89 -5.50 -23.20 -6.39
N ARG A 90 -5.95 -24.38 -6.79
CA ARG A 90 -6.31 -24.66 -8.19
C ARG A 90 -7.26 -23.59 -8.74
N VAL A 91 -7.00 -23.14 -9.97
CA VAL A 91 -7.79 -22.14 -10.66
C VAL A 91 -8.68 -22.82 -11.70
N ASP A 92 -9.98 -22.70 -11.53
CA ASP A 92 -11.00 -23.24 -12.43
C ASP A 92 -11.57 -22.16 -13.35
N GLU A 93 -11.68 -20.92 -12.87
CA GLU A 93 -12.19 -19.78 -13.62
C GLU A 93 -11.23 -18.59 -13.55
N VAL A 94 -11.17 -17.79 -14.62
CA VAL A 94 -10.45 -16.51 -14.65
C VAL A 94 -11.44 -15.41 -15.02
N LYS A 95 -11.58 -14.41 -14.16
CA LYS A 95 -12.45 -13.25 -14.35
C LYS A 95 -11.61 -11.98 -14.41
N ILE A 96 -11.76 -11.23 -15.50
CA ILE A 96 -11.03 -9.98 -15.74
C ILE A 96 -12.02 -8.83 -15.65
N PHE A 97 -11.67 -7.79 -14.89
CA PHE A 97 -12.54 -6.65 -14.67
C PHE A 97 -11.74 -5.34 -14.66
N ILE A 98 -12.41 -4.23 -14.99
CA ILE A 98 -11.82 -2.90 -14.96
C ILE A 98 -11.89 -2.38 -13.52
N THR A 99 -10.76 -1.97 -12.96
CA THR A 99 -10.71 -1.29 -11.67
C THR A 99 -10.76 0.22 -11.87
N LYS A 100 -11.52 0.93 -11.03
CA LYS A 100 -11.40 2.38 -10.95
C LYS A 100 -10.03 2.72 -10.40
N LEU A 101 -9.33 3.64 -11.03
CA LEU A 101 -8.09 4.22 -10.51
C LEU A 101 -8.46 5.04 -9.27
N SER A 102 -8.37 4.44 -8.07
CA SER A 102 -8.26 5.24 -6.86
C SER A 102 -6.91 5.95 -6.94
N LYS A 103 -6.91 7.21 -7.41
CA LYS A 103 -5.76 8.08 -7.20
C LYS A 103 -5.57 8.10 -5.68
N PHE A 104 -4.54 7.45 -5.16
CA PHE A 104 -4.11 7.70 -3.80
C PHE A 104 -3.95 9.22 -3.75
N LYS A 105 -4.79 9.88 -2.94
CA LYS A 105 -4.56 11.29 -2.66
C LYS A 105 -3.12 11.31 -2.18
N LYS A 106 -2.24 12.02 -2.90
CA LYS A 106 -0.90 12.31 -2.37
C LYS A 106 -1.16 12.74 -0.93
N ALA A 107 -0.49 12.11 0.03
CA ALA A 107 -0.59 12.56 1.41
C ALA A 107 -0.39 14.08 1.33
N SER A 108 -1.44 14.84 1.64
CA SER A 108 -1.30 16.28 1.74
C SER A 108 -0.10 16.47 2.64
N GLU A 109 0.90 17.24 2.21
CA GLU A 109 2.05 17.54 3.06
C GLU A 109 1.47 17.87 4.42
N ILE A 110 1.71 16.98 5.38
CA ILE A 110 1.41 17.27 6.76
C ILE A 110 2.42 18.36 7.03
N LYS A 111 2.04 19.63 6.83
CA LYS A 111 2.80 20.76 7.33
C LYS A 111 2.99 20.40 8.79
N SER A 112 4.21 20.02 9.13
CA SER A 112 4.53 19.64 10.48
C SER A 112 4.09 20.83 11.32
N ARG A 113 3.03 20.67 12.11
CA ARG A 113 2.71 21.65 13.16
C ARG A 113 3.75 21.44 14.25
N ILE A 114 5.03 21.62 13.91
CA ILE A 114 6.04 21.94 14.88
C ILE A 114 5.59 23.32 15.31
N LEU A 115 4.97 23.39 16.48
CA LEU A 115 4.68 24.65 17.12
C LEU A 115 6.04 25.29 17.37
N GLU A 116 6.34 26.39 16.67
CA GLU A 116 7.57 27.12 16.92
C GLU A 116 7.59 27.53 18.40
N ARG A 117 8.77 27.46 19.01
CA ARG A 117 8.93 27.87 20.42
C ARG A 117 8.58 29.35 20.51
N SER A 118 7.91 29.75 21.59
CA SER A 118 7.61 31.18 21.79
C SER A 118 8.91 31.96 22.00
N ASP A 119 9.06 33.10 21.33
CA ASP A 119 10.22 33.99 21.47
C ASP A 119 10.12 34.94 22.68
N GLY A 120 9.04 34.88 23.45
CA GLY A 120 8.85 35.73 24.64
C GLY A 120 8.66 37.23 24.35
N GLU A 121 8.61 37.63 23.07
CA GLU A 121 8.43 39.01 22.60
C GLU A 121 6.96 39.48 22.66
N PHE A 122 6.30 39.29 23.80
CA PHE A 122 4.95 39.81 24.02
C PHE A 122 5.00 41.09 24.85
N LEU A 123 4.12 42.06 24.55
CA LEU A 123 3.95 43.28 25.32
C LEU A 123 3.11 43.00 26.58
N ASN A 124 3.62 43.33 27.77
CA ASN A 124 2.88 43.15 29.02
C ASN A 124 2.04 44.40 29.33
N LEU A 125 0.72 44.30 29.14
CA LEU A 125 -0.25 45.39 29.36
C LEU A 125 -1.04 45.24 30.67
N ALA A 126 -0.63 44.33 31.56
CA ALA A 126 -1.35 44.10 32.80
C ALA A 126 -1.30 45.34 33.71
N LYS A 127 -2.47 45.81 34.16
CA LYS A 127 -2.58 46.93 35.10
C LYS A 127 -2.44 46.50 36.56
N ASP A 128 -2.77 45.23 36.84
CA ASP A 128 -2.58 44.63 38.16
C ASP A 128 -1.12 44.23 38.35
N ARG A 129 -0.55 44.61 39.50
CA ARG A 129 0.86 44.41 39.80
C ARG A 129 1.24 42.93 39.91
N VAL A 130 0.40 42.12 40.54
CA VAL A 130 0.67 40.70 40.75
C VAL A 130 0.67 39.97 39.41
N ILE A 131 -0.30 40.29 38.56
CA ILE A 131 -0.41 39.72 37.21
C ILE A 131 0.77 40.16 36.35
N TYR A 132 1.15 41.44 36.42
CA TYR A 132 2.30 41.96 35.68
C TYR A 132 3.58 41.19 36.01
N GLU A 133 3.87 40.99 37.29
CA GLU A 133 5.06 40.26 37.75
C GLU A 133 5.07 38.79 37.30
N LEU A 134 3.90 38.12 37.22
CA LEU A 134 3.79 36.75 36.72
C LEU A 134 4.14 36.65 35.22
N PHE A 135 3.69 37.60 34.40
CA PHE A 135 4.03 37.64 32.98
C PHE A 135 5.52 37.89 32.74
N GLU A 136 6.15 38.75 33.54
CA GLU A 136 7.60 38.97 33.45
C GLU A 136 8.40 37.70 33.83
N LYS A 137 7.98 36.99 34.87
CA LYS A 137 8.58 35.69 35.23
C LYS A 137 8.44 34.67 34.10
N LEU A 138 7.28 34.61 33.46
CA LEU A 138 7.07 33.74 32.30
C LEU A 138 8.02 34.10 31.15
N ARG A 139 8.23 35.40 30.86
CA ARG A 139 9.20 35.84 29.84
C ARG A 139 10.61 35.36 30.16
N VAL A 140 11.04 35.50 31.41
CA VAL A 140 12.36 35.01 31.87
C VAL A 140 12.48 33.49 31.68
N SER A 141 11.46 32.72 32.07
CA SER A 141 11.46 31.26 31.90
C SER A 141 11.47 30.81 30.43
N ILE A 142 10.81 31.55 29.54
CA ILE A 142 10.84 31.29 28.09
C ILE A 142 12.25 31.54 27.53
N ASN A 143 12.87 32.67 27.88
CA ASN A 143 14.22 33.02 27.44
C ASN A 143 15.31 32.13 28.03
N ALA A 144 15.17 31.67 29.27
CA ALA A 144 16.15 30.80 29.93
C ALA A 144 16.20 29.38 29.35
N ASN A 145 15.09 28.91 28.79
CA ASN A 145 15.01 27.60 28.13
C ASN A 145 15.44 27.64 26.66
N ARG A 146 15.77 28.82 26.12
CA ARG A 146 16.26 28.99 24.75
C ARG A 146 17.57 28.21 24.57
#